data_AF-A0A8C0DTH4-F1
#
_entry.id   AF-A0A8C0DTH4-F1
#
_cell.length_a   1.000
_cell.length_b   1.000
_cell.length_c   1.000
_cell.angle_alpha   90.00
_cell.angle_beta   90.00
_cell.angle_gamma   90.00
#
_symmetry.space_group_name_H-M   'P 1'
#
loop_
_entity.id
_entity.type
_entity.pdbx_description
1 polymer ?
#
loop_
_entity_poly.entity_id
_entity_poly.type
_entity_poly.pdbx_seq_one_letter_code
_entity_poly.pdbx_strand_id
1 'polypeptide(L)'
;MAEPQQDMREKPAGEYTQEGANQQLPTDPGDNAKPDDTCLVRIQSHKENDFIEVELDRQELSYQNLLKVSCCELGIKPEQVEKIRKLPNTLLRKDKDILRLRDFQEVELILMKNGSSELIEHIPSLLEKPCYNSNAAKMTY
;
A
#
# COMPACT_ATOMS: atom_id res chain seq x y z
N MET A 1 16.65 -65.01 -20.36
CA MET A 1 17.00 -63.60 -20.66
C MET A 1 18.04 -63.21 -19.61
N ALA A 2 19.25 -62.74 -19.87
CA ALA A 2 19.86 -62.12 -21.05
C ALA A 2 21.37 -62.46 -21.11
N GLU A 3 21.99 -62.00 -22.19
CA GLU A 3 23.30 -62.33 -22.78
C GLU A 3 24.58 -62.06 -21.95
N PRO A 4 25.72 -62.65 -22.37
CA PRO A 4 27.05 -62.38 -21.84
C PRO A 4 27.78 -61.21 -22.52
N GLN A 5 28.91 -60.84 -21.90
CA GLN A 5 30.02 -59.95 -22.30
C GLN A 5 30.46 -60.13 -23.78
N GLN A 6 31.15 -59.22 -24.50
CA GLN A 6 32.35 -58.44 -24.16
C GLN A 6 32.81 -57.62 -25.41
N ASP A 7 33.51 -56.50 -25.16
CA ASP A 7 34.64 -55.91 -25.90
C ASP A 7 34.54 -55.57 -27.41
N MET A 8 34.78 -54.30 -27.75
CA MET A 8 35.84 -53.94 -28.72
C MET A 8 36.23 -52.46 -28.58
N ARG A 9 37.48 -52.29 -28.18
CA ARG A 9 38.31 -51.08 -28.14
C ARG A 9 38.53 -50.49 -29.53
N GLU A 10 38.49 -49.15 -29.65
CA GLU A 10 39.47 -48.37 -30.45
C GLU A 10 39.36 -46.85 -30.17
N LYS A 11 40.51 -46.24 -29.83
CA LYS A 11 40.82 -44.80 -29.95
C LYS A 11 41.79 -44.70 -31.15
N PRO A 12 41.89 -43.59 -31.92
CA PRO A 12 42.74 -42.46 -31.46
C PRO A 12 42.40 -41.04 -31.97
N ALA A 13 42.97 -40.08 -31.23
CA ALA A 13 43.58 -38.80 -31.61
C ALA A 13 42.97 -37.90 -32.71
N GLY A 14 42.72 -36.64 -32.33
CA GLY A 14 42.49 -35.53 -33.24
C GLY A 14 42.41 -34.21 -32.48
N GLU A 15 43.58 -33.64 -32.18
CA GLU A 15 43.78 -32.30 -31.63
C GLU A 15 43.60 -31.27 -32.75
N TYR A 16 42.79 -30.22 -32.54
CA TYR A 16 42.99 -28.91 -33.18
C TYR A 16 42.22 -27.80 -32.45
N THR A 17 42.98 -26.77 -32.07
CA THR A 17 42.56 -25.49 -31.54
C THR A 17 41.83 -24.66 -32.60
N GLN A 18 40.79 -23.91 -32.21
CA GLN A 18 40.61 -22.55 -32.74
C GLN A 18 39.77 -21.69 -31.81
N GLU A 19 40.46 -20.83 -31.09
CA GLU A 19 39.94 -19.56 -30.58
C GLU A 19 39.48 -18.73 -31.79
N GLY A 20 38.21 -18.33 -31.79
CA GLY A 20 37.62 -17.51 -32.84
C GLY A 20 36.62 -16.56 -32.20
N ALA A 21 37.10 -15.35 -31.91
CA ALA A 21 36.30 -14.24 -31.43
C ALA A 21 35.08 -13.99 -32.34
N ASN A 22 33.89 -13.86 -31.75
CA ASN A 22 32.80 -13.11 -32.36
C ASN A 22 32.13 -12.19 -31.32
N GLN A 23 32.70 -10.99 -31.28
CA GLN A 23 32.11 -9.67 -31.11
C GLN A 23 30.71 -9.57 -30.47
N GLN A 24 30.68 -8.80 -29.39
CA GLN A 24 29.52 -8.30 -28.63
C GLN A 24 28.38 -7.76 -29.51
N LEU A 25 27.13 -7.92 -29.05
CA LEU A 25 26.30 -6.81 -28.56
C LEU A 25 25.19 -7.37 -27.64
N PRO A 26 24.75 -6.58 -26.63
CA PRO A 26 23.80 -7.01 -25.61
C PRO A 26 22.39 -6.94 -26.18
N THR A 27 21.55 -7.93 -25.90
CA THR A 27 20.13 -7.78 -26.18
C THR A 27 19.33 -8.36 -25.03
N ASP A 28 19.06 -7.43 -24.12
CA ASP A 28 17.90 -7.29 -23.26
C ASP A 28 17.54 -8.45 -22.31
N PRO A 29 17.58 -8.23 -20.97
CA PRO A 29 16.89 -9.10 -20.03
C PRO A 29 15.39 -8.89 -20.26
N GLY A 30 14.82 -9.72 -21.13
CA GLY A 30 13.42 -9.70 -21.50
C GLY A 30 12.53 -9.63 -20.26
N ASP A 31 11.99 -8.42 -20.06
CA ASP A 31 10.64 -8.14 -19.62
C ASP A 31 10.02 -9.22 -18.73
N ASN A 32 10.48 -9.30 -17.48
CA ASN A 32 9.68 -9.90 -16.40
C ASN A 32 8.75 -8.82 -15.80
N ALA A 33 8.23 -7.92 -16.65
CA ALA A 33 7.09 -7.10 -16.31
C ALA A 33 5.86 -8.01 -16.31
N LYS A 34 5.67 -8.78 -15.25
CA LYS A 34 4.33 -9.24 -14.89
C LYS A 34 3.56 -7.97 -14.48
N PRO A 35 2.63 -7.45 -15.30
CA PRO A 35 2.05 -6.13 -15.05
C PRO A 35 0.86 -6.14 -14.08
N ASP A 36 0.59 -7.26 -13.40
CA ASP A 36 -0.71 -7.46 -12.71
C ASP A 36 -0.58 -7.73 -11.20
N ASP A 37 0.63 -7.96 -10.70
CA ASP A 37 0.85 -8.32 -9.31
C ASP A 37 1.20 -7.12 -8.42
N THR A 38 1.26 -5.88 -8.95
CA THR A 38 1.45 -4.66 -8.15
C THR A 38 0.14 -3.90 -7.94
N CYS A 39 0.00 -3.28 -6.77
CA CYS A 39 -1.15 -2.50 -6.34
C CYS A 39 -0.72 -1.06 -6.10
N LEU A 40 -1.29 -0.13 -6.87
CA LEU A 40 -1.05 1.30 -6.67
C LEU A 40 -2.03 1.85 -5.64
N VAL A 41 -1.54 2.45 -4.57
CA VAL A 41 -2.36 2.98 -3.48
C VAL A 41 -2.05 4.46 -3.29
N ARG A 42 -3.08 5.28 -3.10
CA ARG A 42 -2.94 6.72 -2.84
C ARG A 42 -3.09 7.01 -1.36
N ILE A 43 -2.03 7.51 -0.74
CA ILE A 43 -2.00 7.81 0.68
C ILE A 43 -2.21 9.30 0.88
N GLN A 44 -3.25 9.67 1.62
CA GLN A 44 -3.51 11.06 1.96
C GLN A 44 -2.55 11.54 3.06
N SER A 45 -1.83 12.63 2.79
CA SER A 45 -1.03 13.31 3.79
C SER A 45 -1.90 14.23 4.65
N HIS A 46 -1.88 14.02 5.97
CA HIS A 46 -2.59 14.89 6.92
C HIS A 46 -2.01 16.32 6.95
N LYS A 47 -0.77 16.54 6.49
CA LYS A 47 -0.14 17.87 6.51
C LYS A 47 -0.58 18.74 5.34
N GLU A 48 -0.64 18.17 4.15
CA GLU A 48 -0.72 18.93 2.90
C GLU A 48 -2.02 18.65 2.11
N ASN A 49 -2.90 17.75 2.58
CA ASN A 49 -4.09 17.28 1.86
C ASN A 49 -3.80 16.70 0.46
N ASP A 50 -2.53 16.48 0.13
CA ASP A 50 -2.11 15.83 -1.10
C ASP A 50 -2.09 14.31 -0.97
N PHE A 51 -2.11 13.63 -2.12
CA PHE A 51 -1.99 12.18 -2.21
C PHE A 51 -0.61 11.78 -2.69
N ILE A 52 0.00 10.84 -1.97
CA ILE A 52 1.26 10.20 -2.35
C ILE A 52 0.91 8.85 -2.98
N GLU A 53 1.37 8.63 -4.21
CA GLU A 53 1.21 7.35 -4.90
C GLU A 53 2.31 6.40 -4.47
N VAL A 54 1.90 5.23 -3.95
CA VAL A 54 2.81 4.18 -3.51
C VAL A 54 2.46 2.90 -4.24
N GLU A 55 3.48 2.30 -4.84
CA GLU A 55 3.40 1.00 -5.47
C GLU A 55 3.75 -0.09 -4.44
N LEU A 56 2.86 -1.08 -4.31
CA LEU A 56 3.02 -2.19 -3.37
C LEU A 56 2.73 -3.52 -4.04
N ASP A 57 3.54 -4.54 -3.77
CA ASP A 57 3.29 -5.89 -4.28
C ASP A 57 2.01 -6.50 -3.68
N ARG A 58 1.08 -6.94 -4.53
CA ARG A 58 -0.15 -7.65 -4.12
C ARG A 58 0.14 -8.92 -3.35
N GLN A 59 1.27 -9.57 -3.62
CA GLN A 59 1.70 -10.80 -2.95
C GLN A 59 2.14 -10.54 -1.49
N GLU A 60 2.67 -9.36 -1.20
CA GLU A 60 3.17 -8.96 0.12
C GLU A 60 2.28 -7.90 0.80
N LEU A 61 1.04 -7.76 0.30
CA LEU A 61 0.07 -6.78 0.75
C LEU A 61 -0.52 -7.17 2.12
N SER A 62 0.21 -6.82 3.18
CA SER A 62 -0.22 -6.97 4.57
C SER A 62 -0.49 -5.63 5.23
N TYR A 63 -1.26 -5.64 6.33
CA TYR A 63 -1.55 -4.46 7.12
C TYR A 63 -0.27 -3.80 7.65
N GLN A 64 0.68 -4.62 8.12
CA GLN A 64 1.96 -4.14 8.63
C GLN A 64 2.84 -3.55 7.52
N ASN A 65 2.85 -4.16 6.34
CA ASN A 65 3.63 -3.65 5.21
C ASN A 65 3.06 -2.31 4.72
N LEU A 66 1.75 -2.23 4.52
CA LEU A 66 1.08 -0.97 4.15
C LEU A 66 1.37 0.12 5.19
N LEU A 67 1.20 -0.19 6.49
CA LEU A 67 1.47 0.76 7.56
C LEU A 67 2.91 1.27 7.50
N LYS A 68 3.88 0.35 7.38
CA LYS A 68 5.30 0.68 7.38
C LYS A 68 5.68 1.56 6.19
N VAL A 69 5.30 1.16 4.97
CA VAL A 69 5.59 1.94 3.76
C VAL A 69 4.92 3.31 3.84
N SER A 70 3.64 3.36 4.25
CA SER A 70 2.92 4.63 4.42
C SER A 70 3.58 5.56 5.45
N CYS A 71 4.06 4.99 6.57
CA CYS A 71 4.77 5.73 7.60
C CYS A 71 6.13 6.24 7.10
N CYS A 72 6.86 5.44 6.33
CA CYS A 72 8.12 5.85 5.71
C CYS A 72 7.92 7.03 4.74
N GLU A 73 6.94 6.96 3.84
CA GLU A 73 6.65 8.03 2.88
C GLU A 73 6.17 9.32 3.55
N LEU A 74 5.34 9.22 4.59
CA LEU A 74 4.85 10.38 5.34
C LEU A 74 5.85 10.92 6.38
N GLY A 75 6.95 10.20 6.65
CA GLY A 75 7.88 10.51 7.72
C GLY A 75 7.24 10.46 9.12
N ILE A 76 6.18 9.65 9.27
CA ILE A 76 5.44 9.47 10.53
C ILE A 76 5.89 8.16 11.16
N LYS A 77 5.91 8.09 12.49
CA LYS A 77 6.21 6.82 13.17
C LYS A 77 4.93 5.98 13.35
N PRO A 78 5.00 4.65 13.24
CA PRO A 78 3.83 3.79 13.37
C PRO A 78 3.16 3.90 14.76
N GLU A 79 3.89 4.27 15.82
CA GLU A 79 3.31 4.48 17.15
C GLU A 79 2.37 5.68 17.22
N GLN A 80 2.49 6.62 16.29
CA GLN A 80 1.59 7.75 16.20
C GLN A 80 0.34 7.42 15.40
N VAL A 81 0.29 6.30 14.66
CA VAL A 81 -0.87 5.95 13.83
C VAL A 81 -1.92 5.25 14.69
N GLU A 82 -3.09 5.85 14.82
CA GLU A 82 -4.23 5.25 15.52
C GLU A 82 -4.89 4.17 14.66
N LYS A 83 -5.23 4.50 13.41
CA LYS A 83 -6.04 3.67 12.50
C LYS A 83 -5.70 3.95 11.05
N ILE A 84 -5.85 2.94 10.19
CA ILE A 84 -5.81 3.11 8.72
C ILE A 84 -7.25 3.02 8.19
N ARG A 85 -7.65 4.01 7.39
CA ARG A 85 -8.96 4.05 6.76
C ARG A 85 -8.81 4.17 5.25
N LYS A 86 -9.65 3.47 4.51
CA LYS A 86 -9.86 3.69 3.09
C LYS A 86 -10.97 4.74 2.93
N LEU A 87 -10.71 5.76 2.14
CA LEU A 87 -11.68 6.83 1.89
C LEU A 87 -12.91 6.32 1.10
N PRO A 88 -14.11 6.91 1.34
CA PRO A 88 -14.32 8.02 2.26
C PRO A 88 -14.43 7.62 3.74
N ASN A 89 -14.79 6.39 4.13
CA ASN A 89 -15.01 6.01 5.55
C ASN A 89 -14.95 4.49 5.85
N THR A 90 -14.00 3.75 5.30
CA THR A 90 -13.87 2.29 5.53
C THR A 90 -12.66 1.97 6.41
N LEU A 91 -12.87 1.42 7.61
CA LEU A 91 -11.75 1.02 8.49
C LEU A 91 -11.10 -0.27 7.99
N LEU A 92 -9.77 -0.25 7.81
CA LEU A 92 -8.98 -1.43 7.49
C LEU A 92 -8.45 -2.02 8.79
N ARG A 93 -8.78 -3.28 9.11
CA ARG A 93 -8.43 -3.91 10.41
C ARG A 93 -7.49 -5.09 10.28
N LYS A 94 -7.47 -5.74 9.12
CA LYS A 94 -6.75 -6.99 8.87
C LYS A 94 -6.24 -7.03 7.44
N ASP A 95 -5.30 -7.92 7.19
CA ASP A 95 -4.71 -8.13 5.86
C ASP A 95 -5.76 -8.43 4.79
N LYS A 96 -6.85 -9.12 5.15
CA LYS A 96 -7.95 -9.40 4.22
C LYS A 96 -8.70 -8.16 3.75
N ASP A 97 -8.69 -7.08 4.53
CA ASP A 97 -9.30 -5.81 4.10
C ASP A 97 -8.34 -5.08 3.14
N ILE A 98 -7.03 -5.21 3.38
CA ILE A 98 -5.95 -4.65 2.54
C ILE A 98 -5.90 -5.35 1.18
N LEU A 99 -5.99 -6.69 1.17
CA LEU A 99 -6.02 -7.48 -0.08
C LEU A 99 -7.23 -7.19 -0.98
N ARG A 100 -8.26 -6.52 -0.46
CA ARG A 100 -9.42 -6.08 -1.24
C ARG A 100 -9.23 -4.68 -1.84
N LEU A 101 -8.10 -4.03 -1.53
CA LEU A 101 -7.76 -2.75 -2.14
C LEU A 101 -7.51 -2.95 -3.63
N ARG A 102 -8.01 -1.99 -4.40
CA ARG A 102 -7.79 -1.91 -5.85
C ARG A 102 -6.80 -0.79 -6.14
N ASP A 103 -6.33 -0.75 -7.38
CA ASP A 103 -5.43 0.30 -7.81
C ASP A 103 -6.08 1.68 -7.72
N PHE A 104 -5.26 2.68 -7.41
CA PHE A 104 -5.62 4.07 -7.16
C PHE A 104 -6.64 4.26 -6.04
N GLN A 105 -6.73 3.29 -5.13
CA GLN A 105 -7.59 3.43 -3.98
C GLN A 105 -6.95 4.36 -2.94
N GLU A 106 -7.78 5.25 -2.44
CA GLU A 106 -7.37 6.27 -1.48
C GLU A 106 -7.45 5.74 -0.05
N VAL A 107 -6.38 5.93 0.70
CA VAL A 107 -6.25 5.58 2.12
C VAL A 107 -5.69 6.75 2.91
N GLU A 108 -6.12 6.84 4.15
CA GLU A 108 -5.76 7.86 5.13
C GLU A 108 -5.25 7.18 6.39
N LEU A 109 -4.15 7.70 6.93
CA LEU A 109 -3.62 7.31 8.22
C LEU A 109 -4.13 8.30 9.27
N ILE A 110 -4.97 7.81 10.19
CA ILE A 110 -5.46 8.59 11.31
C ILE A 110 -4.38 8.59 12.38
N LEU A 111 -3.87 9.77 12.74
CA LEU A 111 -2.88 9.93 13.81
C LEU A 111 -3.56 9.96 15.18
N MET A 112 -2.94 9.34 16.18
CA MET A 112 -3.27 9.50 17.58
C MET A 112 -3.16 10.97 17.95
N LYS A 113 -4.25 11.55 18.44
CA LYS A 113 -4.23 12.87 19.06
C LYS A 113 -3.49 12.73 20.39
N ASN A 114 -2.18 13.00 20.39
CA ASN A 114 -1.45 13.22 21.64
C ASN A 114 -2.17 14.38 22.34
N GLY A 115 -2.74 14.10 23.52
CA GLY A 115 -3.61 15.03 24.21
C GLY A 115 -2.85 16.28 24.67
N SER A 116 -2.76 17.30 23.81
CA SER A 116 -2.50 18.68 24.21
C SER A 116 -2.86 19.65 23.07
N SER A 117 -3.91 20.46 23.32
CA SER A 117 -4.34 21.72 22.67
C SER A 117 -4.60 21.72 21.16
N GLU A 118 -5.73 22.11 20.56
CA GLU A 118 -6.96 22.80 20.94
C GLU A 118 -7.96 22.51 19.79
N LEU A 119 -9.23 22.19 20.09
CA LEU A 119 -10.37 22.81 19.42
C LEU A 119 -11.66 22.45 20.18
N ILE A 120 -11.81 23.10 21.33
CA ILE A 120 -13.12 23.53 21.79
C ILE A 120 -13.47 24.73 20.89
N GLU A 121 -13.91 24.53 19.64
CA GLU A 121 -14.54 25.59 18.81
C GLU A 121 -15.44 24.99 17.72
N HIS A 122 -16.58 24.40 18.12
CA HIS A 122 -17.87 24.48 17.40
C HIS A 122 -18.83 23.40 17.91
N ILE A 123 -19.10 23.43 19.21
CA ILE A 123 -20.49 23.23 19.62
C ILE A 123 -21.09 24.62 19.49
N PRO A 124 -21.93 24.93 18.47
CA PRO A 124 -22.81 26.07 18.64
C PRO A 124 -23.61 25.71 19.88
N SER A 125 -23.54 26.55 20.90
CA SER A 125 -24.35 26.49 22.11
C SER A 125 -25.81 26.18 21.74
N LEU A 126 -26.17 24.89 21.71
CA LEU A 126 -27.54 24.39 21.72
C LEU A 126 -28.04 24.26 23.17
N LEU A 127 -27.44 25.04 24.06
CA LEU A 127 -27.98 25.40 25.34
C LEU A 127 -28.25 26.91 25.30
N GLU A 128 -29.45 27.29 25.72
CA GLU A 128 -29.92 28.66 25.96
C GLU A 128 -30.26 29.54 24.76
N LYS A 129 -31.44 29.29 24.17
CA LYS A 129 -32.56 30.23 24.33
C LYS A 129 -33.84 29.43 24.56
N PRO A 130 -34.62 29.62 25.65
CA PRO A 130 -36.02 29.23 25.59
C PRO A 130 -36.66 30.03 24.45
N CYS A 131 -37.13 29.34 23.42
CA CYS A 131 -37.87 29.92 22.30
C CYS A 131 -39.28 30.34 22.74
N TYR A 132 -39.41 30.94 23.93
CA TYR A 132 -40.65 31.41 24.49
C TYR A 132 -40.66 32.92 24.43
N ASN A 133 -41.38 33.47 23.44
CA ASN A 133 -41.67 34.90 23.42
C ASN A 133 -42.80 35.14 24.44
N SER A 134 -42.44 35.62 25.63
CA SER A 134 -43.39 35.98 26.69
C SER A 134 -44.38 37.09 26.29
N ASN A 135 -44.10 37.86 25.23
CA ASN A 135 -45.02 38.86 24.71
C ASN A 135 -46.19 38.25 23.91
N ALA A 136 -46.09 36.99 23.47
CA ALA A 136 -47.16 36.31 22.76
C ALA A 136 -48.26 35.74 23.68
N ALA A 137 -48.02 35.68 24.99
CA ALA A 137 -48.92 35.04 25.95
C ALA A 137 -50.01 35.96 26.53
N LYS A 138 -50.20 37.17 25.98
CA LYS A 138 -51.20 38.13 26.47
C LYS A 138 -52.18 38.56 25.37
N MET A 139 -52.75 37.60 24.67
CA MET A 139 -54.05 37.75 24.00
C MET A 139 -55.09 37.10 24.91
N THR A 140 -55.71 37.91 25.77
CA THR A 140 -56.91 37.51 26.50
C THR A 140 -58.11 37.79 25.59
N TYR A 141 -58.99 36.78 25.47
CA TYR A 141 -60.23 36.81 24.69
C TYR A 141 -61.27 37.76 25.29
#